data_AF-A0A8B8A237-F1
#
_entry.id   AF-A0A8B8A237-F1
#
_cell.length_a   1.000
_cell.length_b   1.000
_cell.length_c   1.000
_cell.angle_alpha   90.00
_cell.angle_beta   90.00
_cell.angle_gamma   90.00
#
_symmetry.space_group_name_H-M   'P 1'
#
loop_
_entity.id
_entity.type
_entity.pdbx_description
1 polymer ?
#
loop_
_entity_poly.entity_id
_entity_poly.type
_entity_poly.pdbx_seq_one_letter_code
_entity_poly.pdbx_strand_id
1 'polypeptide(L)'
;MSEMTSEYLFNEKMAEKQPLLRDFHSYPPTTRPQGRQLGRVPAEAENTSAEVVFQGTPNANFTVSTESRLATEHATTDLQTFMHILKGNIGTGLLGLPFAVKNAGIVVGPLGLALMGVVALTCMHIMVVVCHDLCERTASVTLDYGEVAEQSLKHGPIGWLRQKCSIGRYVVNGFLIFTQLGFCCVYFLFMGDNIRQIYCHYYDTGVPSLQLFILMLFPMVLVYCYIRNLDDLAPFSALANILTIVSILIIYEYLVSHVGEFSDPKELPLAGNLNEFFIFFGTAIYSYEGIGVVLPLENKMKNPQNFNRVMLSGMFIVVFLYVSMGVLGYLCFGGTTADTITLNLPYSGLYLAVRVMLVGAIFVTYGVQFYVPVIILWPFFMERMRERYHFIGEMFFRTLLVVLTMVLAMVVPHLALFIAFVGAFSSTALAIIFPPVLQEFTFYDYGYDNPRKVFRLFRNILIIILGIVGFGFGTYVALKEIINSLEKPNPDICQNL
;
A
#
# COMPACT_ATOMS: atom_id res chain seq x y z
N MET A 1 29.44 2.08 -37.75
CA MET A 1 30.55 1.42 -37.01
C MET A 1 31.28 2.38 -36.05
N SER A 2 30.63 3.44 -35.55
CA SER A 2 31.26 4.42 -34.61
C SER A 2 30.50 4.57 -33.28
N GLU A 3 29.28 4.06 -33.16
CA GLU A 3 28.47 4.14 -31.93
C GLU A 3 28.73 2.96 -30.99
N MET A 4 28.90 1.75 -31.55
CA MET A 4 29.19 0.51 -30.81
C MET A 4 30.47 0.61 -29.96
N THR A 5 31.44 1.43 -30.38
CA THR A 5 32.69 1.67 -29.64
C THR A 5 32.49 2.61 -28.44
N SER A 6 31.51 3.51 -28.49
CA SER A 6 31.20 4.43 -27.37
C SER A 6 30.43 3.73 -26.26
N GLU A 7 29.58 2.77 -26.61
CA GLU A 7 28.82 1.96 -25.64
C GLU A 7 29.72 0.97 -24.89
N TYR A 8 30.71 0.39 -25.57
CA TYR A 8 31.77 -0.41 -24.93
C TYR A 8 32.62 0.43 -23.96
N LEU A 9 33.07 1.63 -24.36
CA LEU A 9 33.89 2.50 -23.50
C LEU A 9 33.14 3.03 -22.27
N PHE A 10 31.81 3.16 -22.36
CA PHE A 10 30.95 3.53 -21.23
C PHE A 10 30.80 2.36 -20.24
N ASN A 11 30.59 1.14 -20.75
CA ASN A 11 30.51 -0.07 -19.93
C ASN A 11 31.84 -0.39 -19.24
N GLU A 12 32.98 -0.18 -19.89
CA GLU A 12 34.31 -0.39 -19.30
C GLU A 12 34.59 0.58 -18.14
N LYS A 13 34.23 1.86 -18.28
CA LYS A 13 34.31 2.86 -17.19
C LYS A 13 33.31 2.63 -16.04
N MET A 14 32.22 1.90 -16.27
CA MET A 14 31.32 1.45 -15.21
C MET A 14 31.87 0.20 -14.49
N ALA A 15 32.55 -0.70 -15.19
CA ALA A 15 33.21 -1.85 -14.58
C ALA A 15 34.35 -1.44 -13.63
N GLU A 16 35.13 -0.41 -13.97
CA GLU A 16 36.23 0.11 -13.14
C GLU A 16 35.75 0.71 -11.79
N LYS A 17 34.46 1.07 -11.67
CA LYS A 17 33.85 1.56 -10.41
C LYS A 17 33.15 0.48 -9.58
N GLN A 18 33.13 -0.78 -10.02
CA GLN A 18 32.52 -1.88 -9.26
C GLN A 18 33.22 -2.32 -7.95
N PRO A 19 34.47 -1.94 -7.59
CA PRO A 19 35.02 -2.30 -6.27
C PRO A 19 34.18 -1.77 -5.09
N LEU A 20 33.51 -0.62 -5.25
CA LEU A 20 32.74 0.04 -4.18
C LEU A 20 31.35 -0.57 -3.90
N LEU A 21 30.90 -1.53 -4.72
CA LEU A 21 29.58 -2.19 -4.56
C LEU A 21 29.68 -3.67 -4.16
N ARG A 22 30.87 -4.29 -4.21
CA ARG A 22 31.04 -5.70 -3.79
C ARG A 22 31.14 -5.89 -2.27
N ASP A 23 31.55 -4.85 -1.52
CA ASP A 23 31.64 -4.90 -0.05
C ASP A 23 30.28 -4.80 0.69
N PHE A 24 29.16 -4.88 -0.04
CA PHE A 24 27.81 -4.97 0.54
C PHE A 24 27.34 -6.41 0.82
N HIS A 25 28.10 -7.44 0.43
CA HIS A 25 27.68 -8.85 0.54
C HIS A 25 28.62 -9.76 1.37
N SER A 26 29.59 -9.21 2.09
CA SER A 26 30.58 -9.97 2.86
C SER A 26 30.29 -10.00 4.37
N TYR A 27 29.29 -10.79 4.79
CA TYR A 27 29.23 -11.30 6.16
C TYR A 27 30.08 -12.58 6.28
N PRO A 28 31.01 -12.67 7.25
CA PRO A 28 31.78 -13.91 7.48
C PRO A 28 30.92 -14.98 8.17
N PRO A 29 31.12 -16.27 7.87
CA PRO A 29 30.35 -17.36 8.49
C PRO A 29 30.66 -17.48 9.99
N THR A 30 29.60 -17.68 10.79
CA THR A 30 29.70 -17.78 12.25
C THR A 30 30.38 -19.07 12.70
N THR A 31 31.44 -18.93 13.51
CA THR A 31 32.11 -20.06 14.16
C THR A 31 31.24 -20.68 15.26
N ARG A 32 30.82 -21.94 15.07
CA ARG A 32 30.12 -22.73 16.11
C ARG A 32 31.07 -23.05 17.29
N PRO A 33 30.61 -22.98 18.56
CA PRO A 33 31.34 -23.55 19.69
C PRO A 33 31.38 -25.08 19.59
N GLN A 34 32.54 -25.69 19.84
CA GLN A 34 32.69 -27.14 19.88
C GLN A 34 32.12 -27.73 21.18
N GLY A 35 31.29 -28.78 21.08
CA GLY A 35 30.65 -29.44 22.22
C GLY A 35 30.69 -30.97 22.14
N ARG A 36 31.68 -31.56 22.81
CA ARG A 36 31.80 -32.96 23.29
C ARG A 36 31.40 -34.13 22.37
N GLN A 37 32.41 -34.93 22.02
CA GLN A 37 32.25 -36.35 21.66
C GLN A 37 31.69 -37.17 22.84
N LEU A 38 30.85 -38.18 22.56
CA LEU A 38 30.61 -39.29 23.49
C LEU A 38 30.42 -40.62 22.72
N GLY A 39 31.23 -41.63 23.10
CA GLY A 39 30.86 -43.05 23.16
C GLY A 39 30.44 -43.81 21.88
N ARG A 40 31.29 -44.74 21.44
CA ARG A 40 30.96 -45.81 20.48
C ARG A 40 31.35 -47.17 21.08
N VAL A 41 30.39 -48.06 21.32
CA VAL A 41 30.56 -49.53 21.57
C VAL A 41 29.23 -50.24 21.22
N PRO A 42 29.17 -51.58 21.01
CA PRO A 42 28.57 -52.12 19.79
C PRO A 42 27.38 -53.08 20.02
N ALA A 43 26.97 -53.78 18.96
CA ALA A 43 25.76 -54.59 18.88
C ALA A 43 26.00 -56.11 19.07
N GLU A 44 24.94 -56.81 19.49
CA GLU A 44 24.62 -58.24 19.30
C GLU A 44 23.07 -58.33 19.37
N ALA A 45 22.38 -58.78 18.30
CA ALA A 45 21.90 -60.15 18.05
C ALA A 45 20.63 -60.51 18.90
N GLU A 46 19.57 -61.16 18.41
CA GLU A 46 19.41 -61.99 17.20
C GLU A 46 17.90 -62.24 16.84
N ASN A 47 17.61 -62.59 15.57
CA ASN A 47 16.42 -63.31 15.05
C ASN A 47 14.98 -62.71 15.25
N THR A 48 13.98 -62.92 14.37
CA THR A 48 13.78 -63.99 13.37
C THR A 48 13.02 -63.56 12.10
N SER A 49 13.58 -63.90 10.93
CA SER A 49 13.05 -64.25 9.60
C SER A 49 11.63 -63.87 9.10
N ALA A 50 11.57 -63.18 7.94
CA ALA A 50 10.68 -63.46 6.79
C ALA A 50 11.20 -62.74 5.52
N GLU A 51 11.07 -63.33 4.32
CA GLU A 51 12.07 -63.13 3.25
C GLU A 51 11.56 -63.04 1.78
N VAL A 52 12.44 -62.49 0.91
CA VAL A 52 12.70 -62.88 -0.52
C VAL A 52 11.53 -62.78 -1.54
N VAL A 53 11.54 -61.96 -2.61
CA VAL A 53 12.31 -60.76 -3.10
C VAL A 53 11.41 -60.04 -4.14
N PHE A 54 11.57 -58.75 -4.43
CA PHE A 54 11.47 -58.25 -5.82
C PHE A 54 12.46 -57.09 -6.12
N GLN A 55 12.99 -57.06 -7.34
CA GLN A 55 14.07 -56.16 -7.80
C GLN A 55 13.54 -54.80 -8.32
N GLY A 56 14.32 -53.71 -8.21
CA GLY A 56 14.14 -52.51 -9.04
C GLY A 56 14.35 -51.16 -8.35
N THR A 57 15.27 -50.35 -8.89
CA THR A 57 15.59 -48.94 -8.52
C THR A 57 14.67 -47.91 -9.20
N PRO A 58 14.84 -46.58 -9.00
CA PRO A 58 14.90 -45.77 -7.78
C PRO A 58 13.84 -44.62 -7.81
N ASN A 59 13.79 -43.78 -6.75
CA ASN A 59 13.33 -42.36 -6.70
C ASN A 59 12.39 -42.06 -5.51
N ALA A 60 12.94 -41.45 -4.45
CA ALA A 60 12.16 -40.72 -3.44
C ALA A 60 12.54 -39.24 -3.52
N ASN A 61 11.92 -38.50 -4.45
CA ASN A 61 12.29 -37.10 -4.73
C ASN A 61 11.12 -36.27 -5.32
N PHE A 62 9.87 -36.55 -4.91
CA PHE A 62 8.69 -35.97 -5.56
C PHE A 62 7.50 -35.67 -4.62
N THR A 63 7.70 -34.71 -3.71
CA THR A 63 6.59 -33.97 -3.05
C THR A 63 6.93 -32.48 -2.91
N VAL A 64 8.15 -32.15 -2.47
CA VAL A 64 8.68 -30.77 -2.40
C VAL A 64 8.70 -30.07 -3.78
N SER A 65 8.77 -30.84 -4.86
CA SER A 65 8.78 -30.33 -6.23
C SER A 65 7.45 -29.71 -6.69
N THR A 66 6.31 -30.11 -6.13
CA THR A 66 5.00 -29.72 -6.70
C THR A 66 4.55 -28.34 -6.23
N GLU A 67 4.61 -28.05 -4.93
CA GLU A 67 4.34 -26.69 -4.41
C GLU A 67 5.39 -25.69 -4.92
N SER A 68 6.66 -26.07 -4.97
CA SER A 68 7.72 -25.22 -5.55
C SER A 68 7.51 -24.95 -7.04
N ARG A 69 7.03 -25.93 -7.82
CA ARG A 69 6.72 -25.73 -9.24
C ARG A 69 5.48 -24.84 -9.46
N LEU A 70 4.39 -25.07 -8.72
CA LEU A 70 3.20 -24.22 -8.75
C LEU A 70 3.52 -22.77 -8.36
N ALA A 71 4.39 -22.57 -7.35
CA ALA A 71 4.88 -21.24 -6.98
C ALA A 71 5.68 -20.56 -8.11
N THR A 72 6.45 -21.32 -8.91
CA THR A 72 7.14 -20.77 -10.10
C THR A 72 6.23 -20.57 -11.32
N GLU A 73 5.11 -21.29 -11.43
CA GLU A 73 4.22 -21.24 -12.59
C GLU A 73 3.35 -19.97 -12.61
N HIS A 74 3.02 -19.44 -11.42
CA HIS A 74 2.34 -18.15 -11.22
C HIS A 74 3.27 -17.00 -10.80
N ALA A 75 4.59 -17.16 -10.95
CA ALA A 75 5.56 -16.11 -10.59
C ALA A 75 5.46 -14.88 -11.50
N THR A 76 5.42 -13.70 -10.91
CA THR A 76 5.37 -12.41 -11.61
C THR A 76 6.73 -12.02 -12.20
N THR A 77 6.69 -11.45 -13.40
CA THR A 77 7.85 -10.83 -14.07
C THR A 77 8.11 -9.44 -13.51
N ASP A 78 9.36 -8.97 -13.59
CA ASP A 78 9.79 -7.63 -13.15
C ASP A 78 8.87 -6.49 -13.65
N LEU A 79 8.37 -6.58 -14.89
CA LEU A 79 7.41 -5.62 -15.46
C LEU A 79 6.01 -5.75 -14.84
N GLN A 80 5.52 -6.96 -14.59
CA GLN A 80 4.24 -7.16 -13.89
C GLN A 80 4.33 -6.63 -12.45
N THR A 81 5.42 -6.95 -11.74
CA THR A 81 5.67 -6.45 -10.38
C THR A 81 5.75 -4.92 -10.37
N PHE A 82 6.44 -4.30 -11.33
CA PHE A 82 6.47 -2.85 -11.53
C PHE A 82 5.06 -2.27 -11.70
N MET A 83 4.24 -2.84 -12.59
CA MET A 83 2.85 -2.41 -12.81
C MET A 83 1.98 -2.61 -11.57
N HIS A 84 2.23 -3.64 -10.76
CA HIS A 84 1.55 -3.85 -9.49
C HIS A 84 1.98 -2.83 -8.41
N ILE A 85 3.24 -2.41 -8.37
CA ILE A 85 3.71 -1.33 -7.47
C ILE A 85 3.08 0.00 -7.88
N LEU A 86 3.05 0.32 -9.18
CA LEU A 86 2.34 1.50 -9.69
C LEU A 86 0.85 1.45 -9.30
N LYS A 87 0.15 0.33 -9.56
CA LYS A 87 -1.26 0.16 -9.18
C LYS A 87 -1.48 0.25 -7.66
N GLY A 88 -0.57 -0.30 -6.87
CA GLY A 88 -0.69 -0.35 -5.41
C GLY A 88 -0.67 1.04 -4.76
N ASN A 89 -0.07 2.03 -5.41
CA ASN A 89 -0.05 3.43 -4.96
C ASN A 89 -1.04 4.31 -5.76
N ILE A 90 -1.16 4.12 -7.08
CA ILE A 90 -2.02 4.95 -7.95
C ILE A 90 -3.50 4.55 -7.78
N GLY A 91 -4.16 5.18 -6.82
CA GLY A 91 -5.61 5.10 -6.57
C GLY A 91 -6.26 6.48 -6.38
N THR A 92 -7.32 6.54 -5.59
CA THR A 92 -8.04 7.80 -5.27
C THR A 92 -7.17 8.87 -4.62
N GLY A 93 -6.10 8.48 -3.92
CA GLY A 93 -5.14 9.41 -3.30
C GLY A 93 -4.56 10.41 -4.31
N LEU A 94 -4.08 9.92 -5.47
CA LEU A 94 -3.57 10.75 -6.57
C LEU A 94 -4.56 11.86 -6.97
N LEU A 95 -5.85 11.51 -7.06
CA LEU A 95 -6.89 12.43 -7.52
C LEU A 95 -7.19 13.53 -6.48
N GLY A 96 -6.88 13.30 -5.20
CA GLY A 96 -7.01 14.28 -4.11
C GLY A 96 -5.75 15.09 -3.82
N LEU A 97 -4.62 14.82 -4.48
CA LEU A 97 -3.37 15.56 -4.27
C LEU A 97 -3.44 17.06 -4.60
N PRO A 98 -4.22 17.54 -5.59
CA PRO A 98 -4.42 18.98 -5.80
C PRO A 98 -5.03 19.65 -4.57
N PHE A 99 -6.02 19.02 -3.92
CA PHE A 99 -6.60 19.49 -2.67
C PHE A 99 -5.57 19.44 -1.52
N ALA A 100 -4.74 18.40 -1.47
CA ALA A 100 -3.65 18.33 -0.51
C ALA A 100 -2.66 19.51 -0.67
N VAL A 101 -2.22 19.81 -1.90
CA VAL A 101 -1.32 20.94 -2.18
C VAL A 101 -2.00 22.29 -1.89
N LYS A 102 -3.31 22.43 -2.15
CA LYS A 102 -4.09 23.61 -1.72
C LYS A 102 -4.02 23.86 -0.21
N ASN A 103 -4.08 22.80 0.61
CA ASN A 103 -3.97 22.89 2.07
C ASN A 103 -2.52 23.10 2.56
N ALA A 104 -1.53 22.69 1.79
CA ALA A 104 -0.13 22.90 2.14
C ALA A 104 0.45 24.23 1.64
N GLY A 105 -0.09 24.80 0.58
CA GLY A 105 0.48 25.92 -0.18
C GLY A 105 1.42 25.47 -1.31
N ILE A 106 1.61 26.34 -2.30
CA ILE A 106 2.26 26.02 -3.59
C ILE A 106 3.76 25.67 -3.46
N VAL A 107 4.43 26.05 -2.36
CA VAL A 107 5.84 25.70 -2.11
C VAL A 107 5.96 24.52 -1.14
N VAL A 108 5.23 24.56 -0.02
CA VAL A 108 5.33 23.51 1.01
C VAL A 108 4.70 22.20 0.56
N GLY A 109 3.60 22.23 -0.22
CA GLY A 109 2.95 21.03 -0.74
C GLY A 109 3.86 20.15 -1.60
N PRO A 110 4.47 20.68 -2.68
CA PRO A 110 5.33 19.89 -3.56
C PRO A 110 6.59 19.36 -2.87
N LEU A 111 7.23 20.17 -2.01
CA LEU A 111 8.37 19.76 -1.20
C LEU A 111 7.97 18.68 -0.17
N GLY A 112 6.79 18.84 0.44
CA GLY A 112 6.20 17.87 1.36
C GLY A 112 5.92 16.54 0.67
N LEU A 113 5.29 16.53 -0.51
CA LEU A 113 5.03 15.31 -1.27
C LEU A 113 6.33 14.59 -1.64
N ALA A 114 7.33 15.30 -2.16
CA ALA A 114 8.64 14.74 -2.45
C ALA A 114 9.31 14.13 -1.19
N LEU A 115 9.27 14.84 -0.05
CA LEU A 115 9.80 14.35 1.22
C LEU A 115 9.07 13.09 1.71
N MET A 116 7.73 13.10 1.72
CA MET A 116 6.93 11.95 2.16
C MET A 116 7.14 10.74 1.23
N GLY A 117 7.33 10.96 -0.07
CA GLY A 117 7.71 9.91 -1.02
C GLY A 117 9.07 9.28 -0.72
N VAL A 118 10.08 10.09 -0.36
CA VAL A 118 11.40 9.60 0.06
C VAL A 118 11.30 8.83 1.38
N VAL A 119 10.50 9.28 2.34
CA VAL A 119 10.25 8.57 3.61
C VAL A 119 9.55 7.24 3.35
N ALA A 120 8.48 7.22 2.56
CA ALA A 120 7.74 6.01 2.21
C ALA A 120 8.64 4.98 1.51
N LEU A 121 9.40 5.38 0.49
CA LEU A 121 10.37 4.52 -0.19
C LEU A 121 11.44 3.98 0.79
N THR A 122 11.94 4.82 1.69
CA THR A 122 12.88 4.39 2.74
C THR A 122 12.27 3.33 3.64
N CYS A 123 11.03 3.50 4.07
CA CYS A 123 10.30 2.54 4.89
C CYS A 123 9.98 1.22 4.18
N MET A 124 9.59 1.27 2.89
CA MET A 124 9.40 0.05 2.09
C MET A 124 10.71 -0.74 1.96
N HIS A 125 11.83 -0.06 1.68
CA HIS A 125 13.15 -0.70 1.65
C HIS A 125 13.59 -1.24 3.02
N ILE A 126 13.27 -0.54 4.12
CA ILE A 126 13.49 -1.06 5.47
C ILE A 126 12.72 -2.37 5.67
N MET A 127 11.45 -2.44 5.24
CA MET A 127 10.62 -3.63 5.39
C MET A 127 11.20 -4.85 4.66
N VAL A 128 11.64 -4.66 3.41
CA VAL A 128 12.35 -5.69 2.61
C VAL A 128 13.59 -6.19 3.36
N VAL A 129 14.47 -5.28 3.80
CA VAL A 129 15.72 -5.67 4.48
C VAL A 129 15.47 -6.42 5.79
N VAL A 130 14.45 -6.02 6.56
CA VAL A 130 14.06 -6.73 7.79
C VAL A 130 13.46 -8.10 7.48
N CYS A 131 12.66 -8.23 6.41
CA CYS A 131 12.10 -9.50 5.97
C CYS A 131 13.20 -10.50 5.55
N HIS A 132 14.16 -10.10 4.71
CA HIS A 132 15.26 -10.96 4.26
C HIS A 132 16.09 -11.51 5.41
N ASP A 133 16.52 -10.64 6.34
CA ASP A 133 17.30 -11.04 7.52
C ASP A 133 16.50 -12.00 8.44
N LEU A 134 15.21 -11.76 8.65
CA LEU A 134 14.37 -12.66 9.44
C LEU A 134 14.17 -14.01 8.73
N CYS A 135 13.91 -14.04 7.43
CA CYS A 135 13.81 -15.28 6.65
C CYS A 135 15.07 -16.14 6.77
N GLU A 136 16.27 -15.52 6.69
CA GLU A 136 17.54 -16.21 6.90
C GLU A 136 17.67 -16.76 8.34
N ARG A 137 17.32 -15.96 9.36
CA ARG A 137 17.39 -16.37 10.77
C ARG A 137 16.38 -17.46 11.15
N THR A 138 15.20 -17.48 10.55
CA THR A 138 14.14 -18.46 10.86
C THR A 138 14.09 -19.65 9.91
N ALA A 139 14.93 -19.66 8.85
CA ALA A 139 14.85 -20.59 7.73
C ALA A 139 13.46 -20.62 7.06
N SER A 140 12.78 -19.47 7.03
CA SER A 140 11.49 -19.28 6.38
C SER A 140 11.69 -18.89 4.91
N VAL A 141 10.84 -19.40 4.01
CA VAL A 141 10.94 -19.10 2.57
C VAL A 141 10.42 -17.69 2.25
N THR A 142 9.34 -17.29 2.92
CA THR A 142 8.69 -15.97 2.80
C THR A 142 8.04 -15.62 4.14
N LEU A 143 7.76 -14.33 4.37
CA LEU A 143 6.98 -13.83 5.51
C LEU A 143 5.98 -12.76 5.03
N ASP A 144 4.81 -12.70 5.65
CA ASP A 144 3.89 -11.54 5.53
C ASP A 144 4.27 -10.39 6.49
N TYR A 145 3.63 -9.22 6.37
CA TYR A 145 3.96 -8.06 7.20
C TYR A 145 3.64 -8.29 8.69
N GLY A 146 2.54 -8.99 9.01
CA GLY A 146 2.23 -9.37 10.38
C GLY A 146 3.24 -10.37 10.97
N GLU A 147 3.74 -11.29 10.14
CA GLU A 147 4.77 -12.27 10.50
C GLU A 147 6.14 -11.63 10.71
N VAL A 148 6.53 -10.68 9.85
CA VAL A 148 7.73 -9.86 10.05
C VAL A 148 7.65 -9.14 11.40
N ALA A 149 6.48 -8.58 11.77
CA ALA A 149 6.31 -7.95 13.07
C ALA A 149 6.44 -8.95 14.24
N GLU A 150 5.80 -10.12 14.15
CA GLU A 150 5.89 -11.16 15.17
C GLU A 150 7.33 -11.70 15.34
N GLN A 151 8.04 -12.04 14.26
CA GLN A 151 9.42 -12.51 14.36
C GLN A 151 10.36 -11.39 14.86
N SER A 152 10.16 -10.13 14.43
CA SER A 152 10.91 -8.97 14.95
C SER A 152 10.75 -8.82 16.48
N LEU A 153 9.54 -9.00 17.02
CA LEU A 153 9.29 -8.94 18.46
C LEU A 153 9.86 -10.15 19.21
N LYS A 154 9.77 -11.35 18.63
CA LYS A 154 10.29 -12.61 19.18
C LYS A 154 11.81 -12.59 19.34
N HIS A 155 12.51 -11.97 18.38
CA HIS A 155 13.96 -11.84 18.40
C HIS A 155 14.45 -10.49 18.97
N GLY A 156 13.60 -9.48 19.11
CA GLY A 156 13.96 -8.13 19.54
C GLY A 156 14.32 -7.97 21.02
N PRO A 157 14.74 -6.77 21.49
CA PRO A 157 15.40 -6.58 22.79
C PRO A 157 14.52 -6.84 24.03
N ILE A 158 13.20 -6.70 23.92
CA ILE A 158 12.31 -6.54 25.08
C ILE A 158 11.73 -7.90 25.51
N GLY A 159 12.21 -8.43 26.64
CA GLY A 159 11.87 -9.79 27.10
C GLY A 159 10.36 -10.11 27.24
N TRP A 160 9.54 -9.15 27.66
CA TRP A 160 8.08 -9.34 27.72
C TRP A 160 7.42 -9.40 26.33
N LEU A 161 7.92 -8.62 25.36
CA LEU A 161 7.46 -8.69 23.98
C LEU A 161 7.89 -9.99 23.29
N ARG A 162 9.04 -10.57 23.66
CA ARG A 162 9.43 -11.91 23.18
C ARG A 162 8.39 -12.97 23.56
N GLN A 163 7.92 -12.94 24.81
CA GLN A 163 6.91 -13.87 25.33
C GLN A 163 5.51 -13.65 24.72
N LYS A 164 5.21 -12.45 24.23
CA LYS A 164 3.93 -12.08 23.61
C LYS A 164 4.10 -11.60 22.16
N CYS A 165 5.01 -12.22 21.41
CA CYS A 165 5.43 -11.74 20.09
C CYS A 165 4.27 -11.62 19.08
N SER A 166 3.26 -12.49 19.17
CA SER A 166 2.05 -12.45 18.33
C SER A 166 1.24 -11.14 18.46
N ILE A 167 1.46 -10.33 19.51
CA ILE A 167 0.92 -8.96 19.58
C ILE A 167 1.35 -8.14 18.36
N GLY A 168 2.59 -8.33 17.86
CA GLY A 168 3.08 -7.64 16.66
C GLY A 168 2.22 -7.95 15.44
N ARG A 169 1.93 -9.24 15.19
CA ARG A 169 1.03 -9.69 14.11
C ARG A 169 -0.37 -9.10 14.26
N TYR A 170 -0.96 -9.16 15.46
CA TYR A 170 -2.30 -8.62 15.69
C TYR A 170 -2.38 -7.09 15.51
N VAL A 171 -1.37 -6.33 15.94
CA VAL A 171 -1.33 -4.87 15.78
C VAL A 171 -1.20 -4.50 14.30
N VAL A 172 -0.23 -5.07 13.57
CA VAL A 172 -0.04 -4.79 12.13
C VAL A 172 -1.28 -5.20 11.33
N ASN A 173 -1.82 -6.40 11.58
CA ASN A 173 -3.01 -6.87 10.88
C ASN A 173 -4.25 -6.02 11.20
N GLY A 174 -4.42 -5.56 12.45
CA GLY A 174 -5.50 -4.65 12.82
C GLY A 174 -5.43 -3.30 12.08
N PHE A 175 -4.25 -2.72 11.97
CA PHE A 175 -4.04 -1.49 11.19
C PHE A 175 -4.19 -1.72 9.67
N LEU A 176 -3.76 -2.87 9.13
CA LEU A 176 -4.00 -3.24 7.74
C LEU A 176 -5.50 -3.36 7.44
N ILE A 177 -6.26 -4.07 8.27
CA ILE A 177 -7.73 -4.17 8.16
C ILE A 177 -8.37 -2.79 8.18
N PHE A 178 -8.01 -1.94 9.15
CA PHE A 178 -8.56 -0.59 9.26
C PHE A 178 -8.29 0.23 7.99
N THR A 179 -7.05 0.22 7.49
CA THR A 179 -6.64 0.96 6.30
C THR A 179 -7.42 0.51 5.07
N GLN A 180 -7.56 -0.80 4.86
CA GLN A 180 -8.27 -1.36 3.70
C GLN A 180 -9.78 -1.12 3.75
N LEU A 181 -10.42 -1.24 4.92
CA LEU A 181 -11.81 -0.84 5.09
C LEU A 181 -11.98 0.69 4.91
N GLY A 182 -10.99 1.48 5.32
CA GLY A 182 -10.92 2.92 5.06
C GLY A 182 -10.88 3.24 3.56
N PHE A 183 -10.07 2.52 2.78
CA PHE A 183 -10.04 2.64 1.31
C PHE A 183 -11.40 2.31 0.69
N CYS A 184 -12.06 1.24 1.14
CA CYS A 184 -13.43 0.90 0.71
C CYS A 184 -14.44 2.03 0.99
N CYS A 185 -14.34 2.72 2.14
CA CYS A 185 -15.19 3.88 2.44
C CYS A 185 -14.93 5.05 1.48
N VAL A 186 -13.65 5.39 1.24
CA VAL A 186 -13.24 6.43 0.28
C VAL A 186 -13.72 6.11 -1.14
N TYR A 187 -13.71 4.84 -1.55
CA TYR A 187 -14.22 4.43 -2.85
C TYR A 187 -15.74 4.60 -2.98
N PHE A 188 -16.53 4.31 -1.93
CA PHE A 188 -17.96 4.63 -1.94
C PHE A 188 -18.22 6.13 -2.08
N LEU A 189 -17.50 6.97 -1.33
CA LEU A 189 -17.59 8.42 -1.41
C LEU A 189 -17.24 8.91 -2.83
N PHE A 190 -16.08 8.48 -3.37
CA PHE A 190 -15.63 8.89 -4.70
C PHE A 190 -16.62 8.48 -5.80
N MET A 191 -17.09 7.23 -5.79
CA MET A 191 -18.05 6.76 -6.79
C MET A 191 -19.38 7.52 -6.68
N GLY A 192 -19.85 7.75 -5.44
CA GLY A 192 -21.05 8.53 -5.18
C GLY A 192 -20.96 9.97 -5.72
N ASP A 193 -19.87 10.68 -5.44
CA ASP A 193 -19.70 12.06 -5.89
C ASP A 193 -19.55 12.21 -7.41
N ASN A 194 -18.81 11.31 -8.05
CA ASN A 194 -18.65 11.35 -9.50
C ASN A 194 -19.95 10.99 -10.24
N ILE A 195 -20.74 10.03 -9.74
CA ILE A 195 -22.08 9.73 -10.29
C ILE A 195 -23.05 10.88 -10.00
N ARG A 196 -23.00 11.49 -8.81
CA ARG A 196 -23.82 12.66 -8.48
C ARG A 196 -23.53 13.83 -9.41
N GLN A 197 -22.27 14.10 -9.74
CA GLN A 197 -21.93 15.11 -10.75
C GLN A 197 -22.47 14.78 -12.15
N ILE A 198 -22.36 13.51 -12.59
CA ILE A 198 -22.96 13.08 -13.86
C ILE A 198 -24.48 13.32 -13.85
N TYR A 199 -25.16 13.05 -12.73
CA TYR A 199 -26.59 13.32 -12.58
C TYR A 199 -26.92 14.81 -12.66
N CYS A 200 -26.18 15.67 -11.94
CA CYS A 200 -26.37 17.13 -11.94
C CYS A 200 -26.26 17.73 -13.35
N HIS A 201 -25.42 17.17 -14.23
CA HIS A 201 -25.28 17.65 -15.61
C HIS A 201 -26.56 17.47 -16.46
N TYR A 202 -27.38 16.46 -16.17
CA TYR A 202 -28.60 16.16 -16.92
C TYR A 202 -29.89 16.61 -16.23
N TYR A 203 -29.84 16.96 -14.94
CA TYR A 203 -31.01 17.27 -14.12
C TYR A 203 -30.74 18.45 -13.18
N ASP A 204 -31.22 19.64 -13.55
CA ASP A 204 -31.04 20.88 -12.78
C ASP A 204 -31.88 20.96 -11.50
N THR A 205 -32.94 20.15 -11.37
CA THR A 205 -33.89 20.23 -10.25
C THR A 205 -34.02 18.92 -9.49
N GLY A 206 -33.89 18.97 -8.15
CA GLY A 206 -34.14 17.81 -7.27
C GLY A 206 -32.95 16.86 -7.12
N VAL A 207 -31.72 17.36 -7.22
CA VAL A 207 -30.49 16.58 -7.04
C VAL A 207 -30.51 15.82 -5.70
N PRO A 208 -30.45 14.46 -5.72
CA PRO A 208 -30.45 13.69 -4.49
C PRO A 208 -29.18 13.86 -3.65
N SER A 209 -29.28 13.55 -2.36
CA SER A 209 -28.12 13.56 -1.45
C SER A 209 -27.07 12.52 -1.86
N LEU A 210 -25.80 12.77 -1.52
CA LEU A 210 -24.69 11.84 -1.78
C LEU A 210 -24.96 10.44 -1.20
N GLN A 211 -25.61 10.38 -0.03
CA GLN A 211 -25.99 9.13 0.61
C GLN A 211 -26.93 8.28 -0.26
N LEU A 212 -27.83 8.89 -1.06
CA LEU A 212 -28.67 8.11 -1.97
C LEU A 212 -27.85 7.48 -3.10
N PHE A 213 -26.86 8.19 -3.65
CA PHE A 213 -25.95 7.63 -4.66
C PHE A 213 -25.11 6.47 -4.09
N ILE A 214 -24.62 6.60 -2.86
CA ILE A 214 -23.93 5.50 -2.16
C ILE A 214 -24.88 4.30 -1.93
N LEU A 215 -26.13 4.54 -1.54
CA LEU A 215 -27.14 3.49 -1.35
C LEU A 215 -27.49 2.77 -2.67
N MET A 216 -27.55 3.48 -3.79
CA MET A 216 -27.76 2.90 -5.12
C MET A 216 -26.56 2.05 -5.60
N LEU A 217 -25.34 2.40 -5.20
CA LEU A 217 -24.13 1.62 -5.50
C LEU A 217 -24.01 0.33 -4.67
N PHE A 218 -24.49 0.35 -3.42
CA PHE A 218 -24.39 -0.77 -2.48
C PHE A 218 -24.77 -2.16 -3.05
N PRO A 219 -25.94 -2.38 -3.69
CA PRO A 219 -26.28 -3.71 -4.20
C PRO A 219 -25.31 -4.21 -5.28
N MET A 220 -24.78 -3.31 -6.13
CA MET A 220 -23.81 -3.65 -7.16
C MET A 220 -22.46 -4.05 -6.54
N VAL A 221 -21.98 -3.25 -5.57
CA VAL A 221 -20.72 -3.52 -4.84
C VAL A 221 -20.84 -4.81 -4.03
N LEU A 222 -21.97 -5.04 -3.37
CA LEU A 222 -22.21 -6.25 -2.57
C LEU A 222 -22.14 -7.53 -3.42
N VAL A 223 -22.83 -7.55 -4.57
CA VAL A 223 -22.79 -8.70 -5.49
C VAL A 223 -21.36 -8.96 -5.99
N TYR A 224 -20.61 -7.91 -6.31
CA TYR A 224 -19.20 -8.04 -6.73
C TYR A 224 -18.29 -8.57 -5.61
N CYS A 225 -18.54 -8.18 -4.36
CA CYS A 225 -17.77 -8.64 -3.20
C CYS A 225 -18.00 -10.12 -2.82
N TYR A 226 -19.00 -10.79 -3.41
CA TYR A 226 -19.18 -12.24 -3.27
C TYR A 226 -18.25 -13.07 -4.16
N ILE A 227 -17.45 -12.45 -5.05
CA ILE A 227 -16.38 -13.16 -5.76
C ILE A 227 -15.29 -13.53 -4.75
N ARG A 228 -14.96 -14.83 -4.65
CA ARG A 228 -14.08 -15.39 -3.62
C ARG A 228 -12.64 -15.58 -4.07
N ASN A 229 -12.38 -15.75 -5.37
CA ASN A 229 -11.04 -15.98 -5.90
C ASN A 229 -10.48 -14.67 -6.47
N LEU A 230 -9.23 -14.32 -6.14
CA LEU A 230 -8.57 -13.16 -6.74
C LEU A 230 -8.29 -13.33 -8.23
N ASP A 231 -8.10 -14.56 -8.69
CA ASP A 231 -7.80 -14.85 -10.10
C ASP A 231 -8.97 -14.48 -11.02
N ASP A 232 -10.21 -14.64 -10.54
CA ASP A 232 -11.42 -14.18 -11.22
C ASP A 232 -11.48 -12.64 -11.35
N LEU A 233 -10.82 -11.90 -10.45
CA LEU A 233 -10.70 -10.43 -10.51
C LEU A 233 -9.56 -9.95 -11.42
N ALA A 234 -8.57 -10.80 -11.73
CA ALA A 234 -7.38 -10.42 -12.50
C ALA A 234 -7.69 -9.76 -13.87
N PRO A 235 -8.58 -10.29 -14.74
CA PRO A 235 -8.87 -9.65 -16.03
C PRO A 235 -9.59 -8.30 -15.88
N PHE A 236 -10.53 -8.20 -14.93
CA PHE A 236 -11.20 -6.93 -14.62
C PHE A 236 -10.20 -5.90 -14.09
N SER A 237 -9.29 -6.32 -13.21
CA SER A 237 -8.19 -5.48 -12.71
C SER A 237 -7.29 -4.97 -13.84
N ALA A 238 -7.02 -5.79 -14.86
CA ALA A 238 -6.21 -5.36 -16.00
C ALA A 238 -6.93 -4.27 -16.81
N LEU A 239 -8.23 -4.42 -17.06
CA LEU A 239 -9.06 -3.40 -17.71
C LEU A 239 -9.13 -2.12 -16.87
N ALA A 240 -9.37 -2.23 -15.56
CA ALA A 240 -9.40 -1.09 -14.65
C ALA A 240 -8.10 -0.28 -14.67
N ASN A 241 -6.93 -0.94 -14.75
CA ASN A 241 -5.65 -0.26 -14.90
C ASN A 241 -5.58 0.57 -16.20
N ILE A 242 -6.06 0.02 -17.32
CA ILE A 242 -6.09 0.74 -18.61
C ILE A 242 -7.03 1.95 -18.52
N LEU A 243 -8.22 1.78 -17.96
CA LEU A 243 -9.18 2.87 -17.74
C LEU A 243 -8.57 3.99 -16.86
N THR A 244 -7.88 3.63 -15.78
CA THR A 244 -7.17 4.57 -14.90
C THR A 244 -6.06 5.33 -15.63
N ILE A 245 -5.21 4.64 -16.40
CA ILE A 245 -4.12 5.27 -17.16
C ILE A 245 -4.68 6.26 -18.19
N VAL A 246 -5.67 5.85 -19.00
CA VAL A 246 -6.29 6.73 -20.01
C VAL A 246 -6.96 7.94 -19.34
N SER A 247 -7.66 7.74 -18.23
CA SER A 247 -8.30 8.81 -17.46
C SER A 247 -7.27 9.82 -16.93
N ILE A 248 -6.16 9.34 -16.36
CA ILE A 248 -5.08 10.18 -15.85
C ILE A 248 -4.44 10.98 -17.00
N LEU A 249 -4.21 10.38 -18.17
CA LEU A 249 -3.64 11.08 -19.33
C LEU A 249 -4.57 12.20 -19.82
N ILE A 250 -5.89 12.00 -19.85
CA ILE A 250 -6.86 13.04 -20.22
C ILE A 250 -6.90 14.15 -19.16
N ILE A 251 -6.80 13.81 -17.87
CA ILE A 251 -6.70 14.82 -16.80
C ILE A 251 -5.42 15.66 -16.96
N TYR A 252 -4.27 15.04 -17.25
CA TYR A 252 -3.02 15.76 -17.48
C TYR A 252 -3.08 16.69 -18.70
N GLU A 253 -3.70 16.25 -19.80
CA GLU A 253 -3.92 17.09 -20.97
C GLU A 253 -4.72 18.35 -20.58
N TYR A 254 -5.88 18.18 -19.95
CA TYR A 254 -6.68 19.30 -19.48
C TYR A 254 -5.89 20.25 -18.56
N LEU A 255 -5.18 19.72 -17.57
CA LEU A 255 -4.41 20.51 -16.61
C LEU A 255 -3.27 21.30 -17.26
N VAL A 256 -2.59 20.73 -18.25
CA VAL A 256 -1.51 21.43 -18.98
C VAL A 256 -2.08 22.47 -19.94
N SER A 257 -3.22 22.19 -20.58
CA SER A 257 -3.87 23.10 -21.53
C SER A 257 -4.49 24.36 -20.87
N HIS A 258 -4.89 24.28 -19.59
CA HIS A 258 -5.59 25.37 -18.88
C HIS A 258 -4.81 25.89 -17.64
N VAL A 259 -3.51 25.59 -17.52
CA VAL A 259 -2.70 26.04 -16.37
C VAL A 259 -2.58 27.56 -16.33
N GLY A 260 -2.92 28.17 -15.19
CA GLY A 260 -2.94 29.62 -15.02
C GLY A 260 -4.17 30.34 -15.62
N GLU A 261 -5.17 29.61 -16.11
CA GLU A 261 -6.41 30.21 -16.63
C GLU A 261 -7.36 30.67 -15.50
N PHE A 262 -7.54 29.84 -14.46
CA PHE A 262 -8.47 30.12 -13.36
C PHE A 262 -7.79 30.64 -12.08
N SER A 263 -6.48 30.87 -12.08
CA SER A 263 -5.71 31.37 -10.92
C SER A 263 -4.36 31.96 -11.32
N ASP A 264 -3.99 33.15 -10.83
CA ASP A 264 -2.60 33.66 -10.95
C ASP A 264 -1.70 32.92 -9.93
N PRO A 265 -0.62 32.23 -10.37
CA PRO A 265 0.32 31.57 -9.48
C PRO A 265 0.94 32.48 -8.38
N LYS A 266 0.96 33.80 -8.57
CA LYS A 266 1.47 34.78 -7.60
C LYS A 266 0.54 35.05 -6.43
N GLU A 267 -0.75 34.78 -6.59
CA GLU A 267 -1.77 34.99 -5.55
C GLU A 267 -1.94 33.75 -4.65
N LEU A 268 -1.35 32.61 -5.03
CA LEU A 268 -1.41 31.38 -4.27
C LEU A 268 -0.54 31.43 -3.00
N PRO A 269 -1.06 31.03 -1.82
CA PRO A 269 -0.27 30.97 -0.60
C PRO A 269 0.92 30.02 -0.74
N LEU A 270 2.11 30.50 -0.37
CA LEU A 270 3.34 29.72 -0.39
C LEU A 270 3.31 28.54 0.61
N ALA A 271 2.64 28.77 1.75
CA ALA A 271 2.40 27.81 2.83
C ALA A 271 0.98 27.99 3.38
N GLY A 272 0.31 26.89 3.70
CA GLY A 272 -0.96 26.86 4.43
C GLY A 272 -0.77 26.91 5.95
N ASN A 273 -1.89 26.96 6.68
CA ASN A 273 -1.90 27.00 8.14
C ASN A 273 -1.57 25.62 8.76
N LEU A 274 -1.21 25.59 10.05
CA LEU A 274 -0.82 24.34 10.72
C LEU A 274 -1.89 23.24 10.66
N ASN A 275 -3.18 23.58 10.77
CA ASN A 275 -4.26 22.58 10.65
C ASN A 275 -4.35 22.02 9.22
N GLU A 276 -4.28 22.89 8.22
CA GLU A 276 -4.33 22.53 6.80
C GLU A 276 -3.12 21.67 6.42
N PHE A 277 -1.93 21.98 6.96
CA PHE A 277 -0.74 21.14 6.82
C PHE A 277 -0.93 19.72 7.39
N PHE A 278 -1.67 19.56 8.49
CA PHE A 278 -1.97 18.24 9.05
C PHE A 278 -3.01 17.46 8.23
N ILE A 279 -3.96 18.15 7.57
CA ILE A 279 -4.85 17.54 6.57
C ILE A 279 -4.02 17.07 5.36
N PHE A 280 -3.15 17.94 4.82
CA PHE A 280 -2.20 17.60 3.76
C PHE A 280 -1.35 16.38 4.11
N PHE A 281 -0.76 16.34 5.31
CA PHE A 281 0.07 15.23 5.78
C PHE A 281 -0.69 13.90 5.73
N GLY A 282 -1.94 13.88 6.22
CA GLY A 282 -2.81 12.72 6.12
C GLY A 282 -3.06 12.30 4.67
N THR A 283 -3.49 13.22 3.80
CA THR A 283 -3.76 12.94 2.39
C THR A 283 -2.51 12.48 1.61
N ALA A 284 -1.34 13.04 1.93
CA ALA A 284 -0.07 12.65 1.34
C ALA A 284 0.32 11.21 1.72
N ILE A 285 0.19 10.83 3.00
CA ILE A 285 0.49 9.46 3.45
C ILE A 285 -0.52 8.46 2.91
N TYR A 286 -1.81 8.78 2.94
CA TYR A 286 -2.85 7.96 2.32
C TYR A 286 -2.48 7.63 0.86
N SER A 287 -1.94 8.61 0.14
CA SER A 287 -1.53 8.42 -1.26
C SER A 287 -0.29 7.51 -1.35
N TYR A 288 0.74 7.72 -0.51
CA TYR A 288 1.94 6.87 -0.49
C TYR A 288 1.78 5.52 0.24
N GLU A 289 0.57 5.12 0.61
CA GLU A 289 0.28 3.86 1.34
C GLU A 289 0.33 2.63 0.42
N GLY A 290 1.53 2.29 -0.04
CA GLY A 290 1.82 1.07 -0.81
C GLY A 290 2.40 -0.08 0.02
N ILE A 291 2.69 0.10 1.31
CA ILE A 291 3.56 -0.83 2.05
C ILE A 291 2.96 -2.24 2.18
N GLY A 292 1.63 -2.36 2.28
CA GLY A 292 0.94 -3.64 2.40
C GLY A 292 1.10 -4.57 1.19
N VAL A 293 1.46 -4.05 0.01
CA VAL A 293 1.71 -4.89 -1.19
C VAL A 293 3.20 -5.21 -1.42
N VAL A 294 4.13 -4.59 -0.69
CA VAL A 294 5.58 -4.72 -0.90
C VAL A 294 6.04 -6.17 -0.75
N LEU A 295 5.89 -6.76 0.44
CA LEU A 295 6.32 -8.13 0.70
C LEU A 295 5.55 -9.17 -0.14
N PRO A 296 4.20 -9.12 -0.29
CA PRO A 296 3.48 -10.04 -1.15
C PRO A 296 3.88 -9.99 -2.63
N LEU A 297 4.35 -8.84 -3.14
CA LEU A 297 4.85 -8.72 -4.51
C LEU A 297 6.28 -9.26 -4.64
N GLU A 298 7.17 -8.97 -3.70
CA GLU A 298 8.52 -9.55 -3.66
C GLU A 298 8.47 -11.07 -3.58
N ASN A 299 7.66 -11.61 -2.66
CA ASN A 299 7.44 -13.04 -2.45
C ASN A 299 6.90 -13.77 -3.69
N LYS A 300 6.33 -13.04 -4.66
CA LYS A 300 5.80 -13.55 -5.93
C LYS A 300 6.67 -13.21 -7.14
N MET A 301 7.86 -12.62 -6.97
CA MET A 301 8.76 -12.35 -8.09
C MET A 301 9.49 -13.59 -8.58
N LYS A 302 9.65 -13.72 -9.89
CA LYS A 302 10.57 -14.71 -10.48
C LYS A 302 12.05 -14.46 -10.11
N ASN A 303 12.44 -13.19 -9.99
CA ASN A 303 13.79 -12.74 -9.63
C ASN A 303 13.74 -11.74 -8.46
N PRO A 304 13.54 -12.18 -7.21
CA PRO A 304 13.38 -11.27 -6.07
C PRO A 304 14.59 -10.36 -5.83
N GLN A 305 15.79 -10.73 -6.30
CA GLN A 305 16.99 -9.88 -6.22
C GLN A 305 16.84 -8.56 -7.00
N ASN A 306 15.93 -8.50 -7.98
CA ASN A 306 15.63 -7.29 -8.74
C ASN A 306 14.58 -6.39 -8.05
N PHE A 307 13.88 -6.88 -7.01
CA PHE A 307 12.74 -6.19 -6.40
C PHE A 307 13.08 -4.75 -5.97
N ASN A 308 14.23 -4.53 -5.32
CA ASN A 308 14.67 -3.19 -4.91
C ASN A 308 14.82 -2.21 -6.09
N ARG A 309 15.26 -2.68 -7.28
CA ARG A 309 15.37 -1.82 -8.49
C ARG A 309 13.99 -1.53 -9.08
N VAL A 310 13.12 -2.53 -9.10
CA VAL A 310 11.73 -2.43 -9.58
C VAL A 310 10.93 -1.46 -8.70
N MET A 311 11.05 -1.61 -7.38
CA MET A 311 10.41 -0.74 -6.38
C MET A 311 10.93 0.69 -6.46
N LEU A 312 12.25 0.91 -6.54
CA LEU A 312 12.83 2.24 -6.71
C LEU A 312 12.31 2.93 -7.98
N SER A 313 12.26 2.20 -9.11
CA SER A 313 11.78 2.74 -10.40
C SER A 313 10.29 3.07 -10.36
N GLY A 314 9.48 2.18 -9.76
CA GLY A 314 8.04 2.40 -9.58
C GLY A 314 7.76 3.61 -8.68
N MET A 315 8.39 3.67 -7.50
CA MET A 315 8.20 4.77 -6.56
C MET A 315 8.71 6.10 -7.10
N PHE A 316 9.79 6.14 -7.89
CA PHE A 316 10.21 7.37 -8.57
C PHE A 316 9.11 7.94 -9.49
N ILE A 317 8.44 7.08 -10.26
CA ILE A 317 7.32 7.46 -11.13
C ILE A 317 6.09 7.87 -10.31
N VAL A 318 5.77 7.17 -9.22
CA VAL A 318 4.70 7.55 -8.29
C VAL A 318 4.96 8.95 -7.72
N VAL A 319 6.17 9.21 -7.22
CA VAL A 319 6.55 10.53 -6.67
C VAL A 319 6.44 11.63 -7.72
N PHE A 320 6.95 11.38 -8.93
CA PHE A 320 6.84 12.34 -10.03
C PHE A 320 5.36 12.63 -10.36
N LEU A 321 4.52 11.62 -10.55
CA LEU A 321 3.10 11.76 -10.83
C LEU A 321 2.35 12.48 -9.69
N TYR A 322 2.76 12.27 -8.44
CA TYR A 322 2.09 12.88 -7.28
C TYR A 322 2.41 14.36 -7.16
N VAL A 323 3.69 14.71 -7.25
CA VAL A 323 4.14 16.10 -7.21
C VAL A 323 3.57 16.88 -8.39
N SER A 324 3.64 16.34 -9.61
CA SER A 324 3.13 17.01 -10.81
C SER A 324 1.60 17.13 -10.85
N MET A 325 0.84 16.08 -10.49
CA MET A 325 -0.63 16.18 -10.35
C MET A 325 -1.01 17.23 -9.31
N GLY A 326 -0.40 17.19 -8.12
CA GLY A 326 -0.67 18.13 -7.04
C GLY A 326 -0.36 19.58 -7.42
N VAL A 327 0.80 19.82 -8.05
CA VAL A 327 1.19 21.15 -8.55
C VAL A 327 0.24 21.63 -9.66
N LEU A 328 0.07 20.86 -10.73
CA LEU A 328 -0.70 21.30 -11.90
C LEU A 328 -2.18 21.47 -11.57
N GLY A 329 -2.76 20.58 -10.76
CA GLY A 329 -4.14 20.72 -10.29
C GLY A 329 -4.36 21.96 -9.43
N TYR A 330 -3.42 22.30 -8.55
CA TYR A 330 -3.53 23.52 -7.74
C TYR A 330 -3.20 24.80 -8.53
N LEU A 331 -2.27 24.77 -9.48
CA LEU A 331 -2.01 25.91 -10.38
C LEU A 331 -3.17 26.16 -11.36
N CYS A 332 -3.93 25.13 -11.73
CA CYS A 332 -5.09 25.26 -12.60
C CYS A 332 -6.27 25.90 -11.83
N PHE A 333 -6.63 25.37 -10.66
CA PHE A 333 -7.88 25.74 -9.96
C PHE A 333 -7.71 26.60 -8.70
N GLY A 334 -6.51 26.70 -8.14
CA GLY A 334 -6.19 27.52 -6.96
C GLY A 334 -7.20 27.40 -5.82
N GLY A 335 -7.87 28.51 -5.50
CA GLY A 335 -8.87 28.56 -4.42
C GLY A 335 -10.06 27.60 -4.60
N THR A 336 -10.43 27.25 -5.83
CA THR A 336 -11.62 26.44 -6.16
C THR A 336 -11.34 24.94 -6.29
N THR A 337 -10.11 24.47 -6.05
CA THR A 337 -9.82 23.02 -6.03
C THR A 337 -10.70 22.29 -5.02
N ALA A 338 -11.45 21.31 -5.51
CA ALA A 338 -12.36 20.44 -4.77
C ALA A 338 -11.64 19.17 -4.27
N ASP A 339 -12.32 18.37 -3.43
CA ASP A 339 -11.78 17.17 -2.78
C ASP A 339 -11.05 16.19 -3.72
N THR A 340 -11.49 16.08 -4.98
CA THR A 340 -10.76 15.38 -6.05
C THR A 340 -10.84 16.12 -7.37
N ILE A 341 -9.77 16.01 -8.16
CA ILE A 341 -9.61 16.73 -9.42
C ILE A 341 -10.69 16.44 -10.46
N THR A 342 -11.30 15.25 -10.41
CA THR A 342 -12.42 14.88 -11.30
C THR A 342 -13.66 15.73 -11.08
N LEU A 343 -13.82 16.30 -9.88
CA LEU A 343 -14.92 17.18 -9.53
C LEU A 343 -14.75 18.60 -10.10
N ASN A 344 -13.52 18.99 -10.43
CA ASN A 344 -13.20 20.28 -11.06
C ASN A 344 -13.22 20.25 -12.60
N LEU A 345 -13.24 19.07 -13.23
CA LEU A 345 -13.28 18.98 -14.70
C LEU A 345 -14.61 19.54 -15.25
N PRO A 346 -14.64 20.14 -16.46
CA PRO A 346 -15.89 20.60 -17.04
C PRO A 346 -16.81 19.43 -17.44
N TYR A 347 -18.06 19.75 -17.79
CA TYR A 347 -19.10 18.78 -18.17
C TYR A 347 -19.12 18.42 -19.66
N SER A 348 -17.97 18.49 -20.35
CA SER A 348 -17.89 18.05 -21.76
C SER A 348 -17.94 16.51 -21.84
N GLY A 349 -18.39 15.96 -22.97
CA GLY A 349 -18.54 14.51 -23.16
C GLY A 349 -17.25 13.70 -22.90
N LEU A 350 -16.07 14.27 -23.17
CA LEU A 350 -14.78 13.64 -22.90
C LEU A 350 -14.53 13.51 -21.38
N TYR A 351 -14.72 14.60 -20.62
CA TYR A 351 -14.49 14.61 -19.18
C TYR A 351 -15.62 13.93 -18.38
N LEU A 352 -16.82 13.85 -18.97
CA LEU A 352 -17.89 12.99 -18.46
C LEU A 352 -17.52 11.51 -18.61
N ALA A 353 -16.94 11.11 -19.74
CA ALA A 353 -16.42 9.76 -19.93
C ALA A 353 -15.29 9.44 -18.94
N VAL A 354 -14.37 10.37 -18.67
CA VAL A 354 -13.33 10.22 -17.61
C VAL A 354 -13.93 9.88 -16.25
N ARG A 355 -15.01 10.59 -15.83
CA ARG A 355 -15.71 10.28 -14.57
C ARG A 355 -16.25 8.85 -14.56
N VAL A 356 -16.93 8.43 -15.63
CA VAL A 356 -17.48 7.06 -15.77
C VAL A 356 -16.36 6.01 -15.75
N MET A 357 -15.26 6.26 -16.46
CA MET A 357 -14.10 5.36 -16.52
C MET A 357 -13.43 5.18 -15.15
N LEU A 358 -13.25 6.27 -14.39
CA LEU A 358 -12.68 6.21 -13.04
C LEU A 358 -13.64 5.56 -12.04
N VAL A 359 -14.95 5.82 -12.11
CA VAL A 359 -15.96 5.11 -11.32
C VAL A 359 -15.88 3.60 -11.58
N GLY A 360 -15.82 3.16 -12.84
CA GLY A 360 -15.67 1.75 -13.19
C GLY A 360 -14.35 1.13 -12.72
N ALA A 361 -13.23 1.86 -12.84
CA ALA A 361 -11.93 1.39 -12.38
C ALA A 361 -11.84 1.27 -10.85
N ILE A 362 -12.46 2.20 -10.11
CA ILE A 362 -12.50 2.19 -8.64
C ILE A 362 -13.49 1.14 -8.13
N PHE A 363 -14.61 0.91 -8.81
CA PHE A 363 -15.51 -0.21 -8.53
C PHE A 363 -14.78 -1.56 -8.57
N VAL A 364 -13.98 -1.82 -9.61
CA VAL A 364 -13.16 -3.02 -9.70
C VAL A 364 -12.08 -3.05 -8.60
N THR A 365 -11.45 -1.90 -8.33
CA THR A 365 -10.39 -1.79 -7.31
C THR A 365 -10.94 -1.99 -5.89
N TYR A 366 -12.21 -1.67 -5.64
CA TYR A 366 -12.89 -1.98 -4.38
C TYR A 366 -12.81 -3.46 -4.05
N GLY A 367 -13.16 -4.36 -4.99
CA GLY A 367 -13.14 -5.80 -4.75
C GLY A 367 -11.74 -6.31 -4.39
N VAL A 368 -10.69 -5.73 -4.99
CA VAL A 368 -9.28 -6.08 -4.70
C VAL A 368 -8.87 -5.64 -3.29
N GLN A 369 -9.16 -4.39 -2.89
CA GLN A 369 -8.81 -3.92 -1.53
C GLN A 369 -9.67 -4.60 -0.46
N PHE A 370 -10.94 -4.85 -0.74
CA PHE A 370 -11.88 -5.55 0.15
C PHE A 370 -11.50 -7.01 0.42
N TYR A 371 -10.80 -7.66 -0.52
CA TYR A 371 -10.32 -9.02 -0.32
C TYR A 371 -9.34 -9.15 0.86
N VAL A 372 -8.48 -8.15 1.06
CA VAL A 372 -7.43 -8.15 2.10
C VAL A 372 -8.00 -8.29 3.53
N PRO A 373 -8.92 -7.44 4.02
CA PRO A 373 -9.50 -7.61 5.35
C PRO A 373 -10.31 -8.91 5.47
N VAL A 374 -10.91 -9.42 4.37
CA VAL A 374 -11.60 -10.72 4.39
C VAL A 374 -10.63 -11.86 4.65
N ILE A 375 -9.50 -11.97 3.94
CA ILE A 375 -8.54 -13.07 4.19
C ILE A 375 -7.87 -13.00 5.56
N ILE A 376 -7.67 -11.79 6.11
CA ILE A 376 -7.08 -11.62 7.44
C ILE A 376 -8.10 -12.00 8.52
N LEU A 377 -9.36 -11.58 8.40
CA LEU A 377 -10.37 -11.79 9.45
C LEU A 377 -11.06 -13.15 9.38
N TRP A 378 -11.36 -13.66 8.18
CA TRP A 378 -12.21 -14.83 7.99
C TRP A 378 -11.75 -16.09 8.75
N PRO A 379 -10.46 -16.45 8.80
CA PRO A 379 -10.00 -17.62 9.55
C PRO A 379 -10.43 -17.62 11.03
N PHE A 380 -10.38 -16.47 11.71
CA PHE A 380 -10.77 -16.33 13.12
C PHE A 380 -12.27 -16.60 13.38
N PHE A 381 -13.11 -16.47 12.35
CA PHE A 381 -14.53 -16.84 12.40
C PHE A 381 -14.75 -18.28 11.95
N MET A 382 -14.03 -18.73 10.91
CA MET A 382 -14.10 -20.07 10.34
C MET A 382 -13.76 -21.16 11.38
N GLU A 383 -12.70 -20.98 12.17
CA GLU A 383 -12.29 -21.90 13.26
C GLU A 383 -13.39 -22.16 14.31
N ARG A 384 -14.33 -21.22 14.46
CA ARG A 384 -15.42 -21.28 15.46
C ARG A 384 -16.72 -21.81 14.88
N MET A 385 -16.77 -22.08 13.57
CA MET A 385 -17.96 -22.51 12.85
C MET A 385 -17.81 -23.94 12.31
N ARG A 386 -18.92 -24.68 12.27
CA ARG A 386 -18.98 -25.98 11.62
C ARG A 386 -18.84 -25.82 10.11
N GLU A 387 -18.01 -26.66 9.48
CA GLU A 387 -17.77 -26.78 8.02
C GLU A 387 -18.99 -26.51 7.14
N ARG A 388 -20.14 -27.14 7.44
CA ARG A 388 -21.40 -26.98 6.69
C ARG A 388 -21.86 -25.52 6.54
N TYR A 389 -21.50 -24.64 7.47
CA TYR A 389 -21.89 -23.24 7.46
C TYR A 389 -20.80 -22.29 6.96
N HIS A 390 -19.60 -22.77 6.62
CA HIS A 390 -18.49 -21.89 6.19
C HIS A 390 -18.86 -21.03 4.97
N PHE A 391 -19.50 -21.60 3.95
CA PHE A 391 -19.92 -20.83 2.77
C PHE A 391 -20.93 -19.71 3.12
N ILE A 392 -22.00 -20.04 3.85
CA ILE A 392 -23.05 -19.09 4.24
C ILE A 392 -22.48 -18.03 5.21
N GLY A 393 -21.63 -18.47 6.14
CA GLY A 393 -20.92 -17.60 7.08
C GLY A 393 -19.98 -16.62 6.37
N GLU A 394 -19.27 -17.04 5.32
CA GLU A 394 -18.37 -16.16 4.57
C GLU A 394 -19.16 -15.11 3.79
N MET A 395 -20.28 -15.51 3.16
CA MET A 395 -21.16 -14.56 2.47
C MET A 395 -21.72 -13.54 3.46
N PHE A 396 -22.28 -13.97 4.59
CA PHE A 396 -22.78 -13.08 5.64
C PHE A 396 -21.70 -12.16 6.21
N PHE A 397 -20.49 -12.69 6.43
CA PHE A 397 -19.34 -11.92 6.92
C PHE A 397 -18.91 -10.84 5.92
N ARG A 398 -18.84 -11.18 4.62
CA ARG A 398 -18.60 -10.21 3.54
C ARG A 398 -19.70 -9.16 3.50
N THR A 399 -20.98 -9.54 3.57
CA THR A 399 -22.10 -8.59 3.64
C THR A 399 -21.94 -7.61 4.80
N LEU A 400 -21.60 -8.11 6.00
CA LEU A 400 -21.42 -7.28 7.19
C LEU A 400 -20.30 -6.24 7.01
N LEU A 401 -19.17 -6.61 6.41
CA LEU A 401 -18.06 -5.68 6.14
C LEU A 401 -18.41 -4.64 5.04
N VAL A 402 -19.13 -5.03 3.98
CA VAL A 402 -19.59 -4.05 2.96
C VAL A 402 -20.62 -3.09 3.56
N VAL A 403 -21.55 -3.58 4.38
CA VAL A 403 -22.51 -2.72 5.10
C VAL A 403 -21.80 -1.76 6.04
N LEU A 404 -20.79 -2.23 6.80
CA LEU A 404 -20.00 -1.38 7.70
C LEU A 404 -19.31 -0.23 6.94
N THR A 405 -18.62 -0.53 5.84
CA THR A 405 -17.93 0.49 5.04
C THR A 405 -18.87 1.47 4.33
N MET A 406 -20.03 0.98 3.86
CA MET A 406 -21.10 1.83 3.33
C MET A 406 -21.65 2.79 4.40
N VAL A 407 -21.95 2.29 5.61
CA VAL A 407 -22.49 3.11 6.70
C VAL A 407 -21.47 4.16 7.14
N LEU A 408 -20.18 3.81 7.26
CA LEU A 408 -19.13 4.78 7.59
C LEU A 408 -19.01 5.89 6.53
N ALA A 409 -19.10 5.55 5.24
CA ALA A 409 -19.13 6.54 4.16
C ALA A 409 -20.39 7.43 4.19
N MET A 410 -21.56 6.89 4.56
CA MET A 410 -22.78 7.70 4.70
C MET A 410 -22.75 8.64 5.91
N VAL A 411 -22.11 8.22 7.01
CA VAL A 411 -21.98 9.00 8.25
C VAL A 411 -20.99 10.16 8.09
N VAL A 412 -19.90 9.98 7.34
CA VAL A 412 -18.90 11.03 7.06
C VAL A 412 -18.82 11.29 5.55
N PRO A 413 -19.77 12.07 4.97
CA PRO A 413 -19.86 12.34 3.54
C PRO A 413 -18.84 13.40 3.04
N HIS A 414 -17.60 13.36 3.54
CA HIS A 414 -16.53 14.30 3.21
C HIS A 414 -15.27 13.54 2.77
N LEU A 415 -15.11 13.40 1.45
CA LEU A 415 -14.09 12.58 0.82
C LEU A 415 -12.67 12.94 1.29
N ALA A 416 -12.28 14.21 1.20
CA ALA A 416 -10.92 14.63 1.53
C ALA A 416 -10.60 14.52 3.03
N LEU A 417 -11.55 14.81 3.91
CA LEU A 417 -11.39 14.65 5.36
C LEU A 417 -11.26 13.17 5.75
N PHE A 418 -12.03 12.28 5.12
CA PHE A 418 -11.93 10.84 5.36
C PHE A 418 -10.58 10.28 4.88
N ILE A 419 -10.12 10.70 3.69
CA ILE A 419 -8.78 10.40 3.17
C ILE A 419 -7.69 10.85 4.15
N ALA A 420 -7.76 12.10 4.63
CA ALA A 420 -6.80 12.64 5.58
C ALA A 420 -6.79 11.88 6.91
N PHE A 421 -7.97 11.50 7.44
CA PHE A 421 -8.10 10.72 8.67
C PHE A 421 -7.47 9.32 8.54
N VAL A 422 -7.81 8.55 7.49
CA VAL A 422 -7.24 7.21 7.26
C VAL A 422 -5.72 7.29 7.10
N GLY A 423 -5.23 8.27 6.33
CA GLY A 423 -3.81 8.49 6.13
C GLY A 423 -3.05 8.85 7.41
N ALA A 424 -3.55 9.82 8.17
CA ALA A 424 -2.92 10.28 9.41
C ALA A 424 -2.98 9.21 10.51
N PHE A 425 -4.05 8.44 10.61
CA PHE A 425 -4.18 7.40 11.63
C PHE A 425 -3.49 6.10 11.22
N SER A 426 -4.06 5.35 10.26
CA SER A 426 -3.66 3.95 10.06
C SER A 426 -2.50 3.79 9.10
N SER A 427 -2.48 4.53 7.99
CA SER A 427 -1.37 4.51 7.03
C SER A 427 -0.08 5.04 7.65
N THR A 428 -0.16 6.10 8.48
CA THR A 428 1.03 6.61 9.20
C THR A 428 1.64 5.56 10.14
N ALA A 429 0.80 4.78 10.84
CA ALA A 429 1.29 3.68 11.67
C ALA A 429 1.99 2.60 10.81
N LEU A 430 1.36 2.17 9.71
CA LEU A 430 1.84 1.11 8.82
C LEU A 430 3.08 1.49 8.00
N ALA A 431 3.06 2.62 7.30
CA ALA A 431 4.11 2.99 6.36
C ALA A 431 5.25 3.80 6.99
N ILE A 432 5.04 4.45 8.15
CA ILE A 432 6.06 5.34 8.74
C ILE A 432 6.55 4.85 10.10
N ILE A 433 5.66 4.49 11.03
CA ILE A 433 6.07 4.18 12.41
C ILE A 433 6.61 2.75 12.53
N PHE A 434 5.87 1.74 12.05
CA PHE A 434 6.26 0.34 12.25
C PHE A 434 7.57 -0.05 11.56
N PRO A 435 7.88 0.31 10.29
CA PRO A 435 9.09 -0.14 9.61
C PRO A 435 10.41 0.16 10.35
N PRO A 436 10.70 1.41 10.79
CA PRO A 436 11.90 1.70 11.57
C PRO A 436 11.88 1.07 12.96
N VAL A 437 10.72 0.92 13.61
CA VAL A 437 10.61 0.22 14.92
C VAL A 437 10.99 -1.26 14.79
N LEU A 438 10.44 -1.94 13.78
CA LEU A 438 10.78 -3.34 13.50
C LEU A 438 12.25 -3.49 13.11
N GLN A 439 12.83 -2.53 12.40
CA GLN A 439 14.27 -2.53 12.09
C GLN A 439 15.15 -2.42 13.34
N GLU A 440 14.85 -1.50 14.26
CA GLU A 440 15.63 -1.39 15.51
C GLU A 440 15.40 -2.59 16.44
N PHE A 441 14.24 -3.25 16.39
CA PHE A 441 14.03 -4.50 17.12
C PHE A 441 14.83 -5.65 16.52
N THR A 442 14.82 -5.84 15.19
CA THR A 442 15.50 -6.96 14.53
C THR A 442 17.04 -6.84 14.53
N PHE A 443 17.57 -5.62 14.48
CA PHE A 443 19.02 -5.35 14.46
C PHE A 443 19.57 -4.74 15.76
N TYR A 444 18.92 -4.98 16.91
CA TYR A 444 19.38 -4.46 18.22
C TYR A 444 20.73 -5.05 18.66
N ASP A 445 20.94 -6.35 18.41
CA ASP A 445 22.17 -7.09 18.80
C ASP A 445 23.44 -6.61 18.08
N TYR A 446 23.30 -5.83 17.01
CA TYR A 446 24.43 -5.43 16.16
C TYR A 446 25.25 -4.27 16.75
N GLY A 447 24.86 -3.68 17.89
CA GLY A 447 25.59 -2.56 18.52
C GLY A 447 25.60 -1.26 17.69
N TYR A 448 26.35 -0.25 18.15
CA TYR A 448 26.40 1.09 17.53
C TYR A 448 27.83 1.55 17.18
N ASP A 449 28.75 0.61 17.08
CA ASP A 449 30.21 0.80 17.02
C ASP A 449 30.73 1.37 15.68
N ASN A 450 29.83 1.62 14.72
CA ASN A 450 30.16 2.13 13.39
C ASN A 450 29.24 3.31 13.04
N PRO A 451 29.75 4.41 12.46
CA PRO A 451 28.94 5.58 12.08
C PRO A 451 27.74 5.24 11.18
N ARG A 452 27.79 4.17 10.37
CA ARG A 452 26.64 3.68 9.58
C ARG A 452 25.49 3.19 10.46
N LYS A 453 25.77 2.55 11.61
CA LYS A 453 24.76 2.07 12.57
C LYS A 453 24.15 3.25 13.36
N VAL A 454 24.98 4.24 13.74
CA VAL A 454 24.51 5.49 14.37
C VAL A 454 23.61 6.28 13.41
N PHE A 455 23.97 6.37 12.12
CA PHE A 455 23.14 7.00 11.10
C PHE A 455 21.79 6.28 10.91
N ARG A 456 21.78 4.93 10.91
CA ARG A 456 20.53 4.13 10.89
C ARG A 456 19.61 4.54 12.04
N LEU A 457 20.12 4.53 13.28
CA LEU A 457 19.37 4.90 14.47
C LEU A 457 18.83 6.34 14.38
N PHE A 458 19.69 7.30 14.03
CA PHE A 458 19.28 8.72 13.90
C PHE A 458 18.17 8.91 12.86
N ARG A 459 18.33 8.32 11.67
CA ARG A 459 17.30 8.33 10.60
C ARG A 459 16.00 7.70 11.10
N ASN A 460 16.08 6.55 11.77
CA ASN A 460 14.90 5.85 12.27
C ASN A 460 14.18 6.64 13.36
N ILE A 461 14.91 7.30 14.28
CA ILE A 461 14.34 8.23 15.27
C ILE A 461 13.63 9.41 14.58
N LEU A 462 14.25 10.02 13.56
CA LEU A 462 13.65 11.13 12.81
C LEU A 462 12.32 10.72 12.16
N ILE A 463 12.29 9.57 11.49
CA ILE A 463 11.09 9.02 10.83
C ILE A 463 10.01 8.70 11.86
N ILE A 464 10.37 8.09 13.00
CA ILE A 464 9.43 7.79 14.10
C ILE A 464 8.84 9.07 14.70
N ILE A 465 9.65 10.12 14.92
CA ILE A 465 9.16 11.40 15.45
C ILE A 465 8.18 12.05 14.45
N LEU A 466 8.53 12.09 13.16
CA LEU A 466 7.64 12.57 12.10
C LEU A 466 6.31 11.80 12.09
N GLY A 467 6.39 10.46 12.18
CA GLY A 467 5.22 9.58 12.25
C GLY A 467 4.37 9.82 13.51
N ILE A 468 4.95 9.95 14.69
CA ILE A 468 4.20 10.18 15.95
C ILE A 468 3.54 11.56 15.97
N VAL A 469 4.24 12.61 15.57
CA VAL A 469 3.69 13.97 15.46
C VAL A 469 2.54 14.00 14.46
N GLY A 470 2.77 13.43 13.28
CA GLY A 470 1.77 13.33 12.23
C GLY A 470 0.55 12.49 12.60
N PHE A 471 0.75 11.36 13.28
CA PHE A 471 -0.32 10.51 13.81
C PHE A 471 -1.16 11.24 14.83
N GLY A 472 -0.53 11.85 15.84
CA GLY A 472 -1.23 12.54 16.93
C GLY A 472 -2.00 13.77 16.44
N PHE A 473 -1.30 14.72 15.82
CA PHE A 473 -1.91 15.97 15.37
C PHE A 473 -2.77 15.80 14.12
N GLY A 474 -2.35 14.98 13.16
CA GLY A 474 -3.12 14.68 11.95
C GLY A 474 -4.45 14.00 12.25
N THR A 475 -4.45 12.95 13.09
CA THR A 475 -5.69 12.30 13.53
C THR A 475 -6.58 13.27 14.31
N TYR A 476 -6.01 14.08 15.21
CA TYR A 476 -6.76 15.08 15.98
C TYR A 476 -7.43 16.13 15.07
N VAL A 477 -6.69 16.73 14.14
CA VAL A 477 -7.22 17.76 13.23
C VAL A 477 -8.26 17.16 12.30
N ALA A 478 -8.00 16.00 11.69
CA ALA A 478 -8.96 15.36 10.80
C ALA A 478 -10.27 14.99 11.53
N LEU A 479 -10.20 14.41 12.73
CA LEU A 479 -11.39 14.12 13.54
C LEU A 479 -12.13 15.40 13.95
N LYS A 480 -11.41 16.46 14.33
CA LYS A 480 -12.01 17.74 14.70
C LYS A 480 -12.78 18.36 13.53
N GLU A 481 -12.20 18.39 12.33
CA GLU A 481 -12.90 18.94 11.17
C GLU A 481 -14.05 18.04 10.70
N ILE A 482 -13.96 16.72 10.84
CA ILE A 482 -15.10 15.81 10.65
C ILE A 482 -16.23 16.14 11.62
N ILE A 483 -15.94 16.33 12.92
CA ILE A 483 -16.98 16.69 13.90
C ILE A 483 -17.59 18.05 13.57
N ASN A 484 -16.77 19.06 13.26
CA ASN A 484 -17.23 20.39 12.84
C ASN A 484 -18.13 20.35 11.59
N SER A 485 -17.86 19.45 10.65
CA SER A 485 -18.62 19.32 9.40
C SER A 485 -19.95 18.57 9.61
N LEU A 486 -20.08 17.76 10.65
CA LEU A 486 -21.34 17.11 11.04
C LEU A 486 -22.26 18.03 11.85
N GLU A 487 -21.70 18.99 12.60
CA GLU A 487 -22.48 19.98 13.36
C GLU A 487 -23.05 21.12 12.49
N LYS A 488 -22.46 21.38 11.32
CA LYS A 488 -22.90 22.43 10.39
C LYS A 488 -23.68 21.82 9.22
N PRO A 489 -24.93 22.26 8.95
CA PRO A 489 -25.64 21.86 7.74
C PRO A 489 -24.81 22.24 6.51
N ASN A 490 -24.54 21.27 5.64
CA ASN A 490 -23.73 21.45 4.45
C ASN A 490 -24.45 22.42 3.48
N PRO A 491 -23.84 23.54 3.04
CA PRO A 491 -24.45 24.37 2.00
C PRO A 491 -24.54 23.57 0.70
N ASP A 492 -25.65 23.72 -0.03
CA ASP A 492 -25.93 22.92 -1.22
C ASP A 492 -24.82 23.06 -2.27
N ILE A 493 -24.14 21.95 -2.56
CA ILE A 493 -23.00 21.87 -3.51
C ILE A 493 -23.42 22.26 -4.94
N CYS A 494 -24.73 22.34 -5.22
CA CYS A 494 -25.30 22.83 -6.48
C CYS A 494 -25.37 24.36 -6.62
N GLN A 495 -24.97 25.16 -5.60
CA GLN A 495 -25.00 26.63 -5.69
C GLN A 495 -23.79 27.25 -6.43
N ASN A 496 -22.81 26.44 -6.85
CA ASN A 496 -21.67 26.86 -7.67
C ASN A 496 -21.73 26.26 -9.10
N LEU A 497 -22.95 26.08 -9.64
CA LEU A 497 -23.21 25.77 -11.05
C LEU A 497 -23.28 27.05 -11.90
#